data_AF-A0A3M5WXQ0-F1
#
_entry.id   AF-A0A3M5WXQ0-F1
#
_cell.length_a   1.000
_cell.length_b   1.000
_cell.length_c   1.000
_cell.angle_alpha   90.00
_cell.angle_beta   90.00
_cell.angle_gamma   90.00
#
_symmetry.space_group_name_H-M   'P 1'
#
loop_
_entity.id
_entity.type
_entity.pdbx_description
1 polymer ?
#
loop_
_entity_poly.entity_id
_entity_poly.type
_entity_poly.pdbx_seq_one_letter_code
_entity_poly.pdbx_strand_id
1 'polypeptide(L)'
;MRSLFWRILASFWLAIALVGGLSVLMGHMLNQDAWILSRHPVLNSLPEQWTQRFEDKGADNAQEFLQDIKRRNRIDTQVLSESGEPMVRGTFPPRAA
;
A
#
# COMPACT_ATOMS: atom_id res chain seq x y z
N MET A 1 -14.94 49.67 -18.16
CA MET A 1 -14.99 48.28 -18.67
C MET A 1 -13.70 47.48 -18.47
N ARG A 2 -12.50 48.07 -18.48
CA ARG A 2 -11.23 47.34 -18.28
C ARG A 2 -11.10 46.64 -16.91
N SER A 3 -11.54 47.25 -15.79
CA SER A 3 -11.32 46.64 -14.46
C SER A 3 -12.25 45.46 -14.14
N LEU A 4 -13.47 45.41 -14.70
CA LEU A 4 -14.40 44.29 -14.46
C LEU A 4 -13.92 43.02 -15.16
N PHE A 5 -13.47 43.15 -16.42
CA PHE A 5 -12.91 42.04 -17.19
C PHE A 5 -11.70 41.41 -16.50
N TRP A 6 -10.75 42.23 -16.04
CA TRP A 6 -9.57 41.76 -15.32
C TRP A 6 -9.91 41.08 -13.99
N ARG A 7 -10.94 41.54 -13.28
CA ARG A 7 -11.41 40.90 -12.05
C ARG A 7 -12.02 39.52 -12.31
N ILE A 8 -12.88 39.42 -13.34
CA ILE A 8 -13.49 38.14 -13.72
C ILE A 8 -12.40 37.15 -14.15
N LEU A 9 -11.47 37.59 -15.01
CA LEU A 9 -10.34 36.79 -15.45
C LEU A 9 -9.48 36.33 -14.26
N ALA A 10 -9.13 37.22 -13.34
CA ALA A 10 -8.37 36.89 -12.14
C ALA A 10 -9.11 35.89 -11.23
N SER A 11 -10.41 36.08 -11.01
CA SER A 11 -11.22 35.16 -10.20
C SER A 11 -11.34 33.77 -10.85
N PHE A 12 -11.39 33.71 -12.18
CA PHE A 12 -11.44 32.47 -12.93
C PHE A 12 -10.12 31.69 -12.81
N TRP A 13 -8.98 32.38 -12.97
CA TRP A 13 -7.67 31.77 -12.76
C TRP A 13 -7.46 31.31 -11.32
N LEU A 14 -7.94 32.10 -10.34
CA LEU A 14 -7.89 31.71 -8.93
C LEU A 14 -8.70 30.43 -8.69
N ALA A 15 -9.90 30.32 -9.27
CA ALA A 15 -10.72 29.13 -9.15
C ALA A 15 -10.03 27.89 -9.76
N ILE A 16 -9.41 28.01 -10.94
CA ILE A 16 -8.65 26.92 -11.57
C ILE A 16 -7.47 26.50 -10.70
N ALA A 17 -6.68 27.46 -10.21
CA ALA A 17 -5.54 27.19 -9.35
C ALA A 17 -5.97 26.51 -8.04
N LEU A 18 -7.09 26.95 -7.46
CA LEU A 18 -7.64 26.37 -6.24
C LEU A 18 -8.09 24.92 -6.48
N VAL A 19 -8.87 24.66 -7.53
CA VAL A 19 -9.35 23.32 -7.88
C VAL A 19 -8.19 22.38 -8.23
N GLY A 20 -7.21 22.87 -8.99
CA GLY A 20 -6.00 22.10 -9.32
C GLY A 20 -5.18 21.77 -8.08
N GLY A 21 -4.92 22.76 -7.23
CA GLY A 21 -4.21 22.58 -5.96
C GLY A 21 -4.93 21.60 -5.03
N LEU A 22 -6.26 21.71 -4.90
CA LEU A 22 -7.07 20.79 -4.10
C LEU A 22 -7.06 19.37 -4.67
N SER A 23 -7.11 19.21 -6.00
CA SER A 23 -7.02 17.90 -6.67
C SER A 23 -5.68 17.23 -6.41
N VAL A 24 -4.57 17.98 -6.42
CA VAL A 24 -3.23 17.46 -6.10
C VAL A 24 -3.14 17.08 -4.63
N LEU A 25 -3.60 17.92 -3.71
CA LEU A 25 -3.64 17.61 -2.29
C LEU A 25 -4.51 16.38 -2.00
N MET A 26 -5.65 16.25 -2.68
CA MET A 26 -6.52 15.09 -2.59
C MET A 26 -5.85 13.83 -3.13
N GLY A 27 -5.17 13.89 -4.27
CA GLY A 27 -4.36 12.79 -4.79
C GLY A 27 -3.25 12.37 -3.83
N HIS A 28 -2.63 13.34 -3.13
CA HIS A 28 -1.62 13.06 -2.12
C HIS A 28 -2.21 12.43 -0.85
N MET A 29 -3.41 12.85 -0.42
CA MET A 29 -4.13 12.21 0.68
C MET A 29 -4.66 10.82 0.30
N LEU A 30 -5.04 10.58 -0.96
CA LEU A 30 -5.48 9.28 -1.45
C LEU A 30 -4.31 8.33 -1.70
N ASN A 31 -3.09 8.84 -1.90
CA ASN A 31 -1.84 8.07 -1.90
C ASN A 31 -1.43 7.57 -0.50
N GLN A 32 -2.41 7.30 0.38
CA GLN A 32 -2.24 6.72 1.71
C GLN A 32 -1.79 5.25 1.66
N ASP A 33 -1.87 4.58 0.52
CA ASP A 33 -1.33 3.22 0.35
C ASP A 33 0.21 3.21 0.48
N ALA A 34 0.87 4.28 0.03
CA ALA A 34 2.30 4.48 0.25
C ALA A 34 2.65 4.73 1.72
N TRP A 35 1.71 5.25 2.53
CA TRP A 35 1.91 5.47 3.97
C TRP A 35 1.89 4.15 4.77
N ILE A 36 1.04 3.19 4.40
CA ILE A 36 1.04 1.84 5.00
C ILE A 36 2.33 1.07 4.65
N LEU A 37 2.76 1.14 3.38
CA LEU A 37 4.02 0.53 2.92
C LEU A 37 5.26 1.21 3.53
N SER A 38 5.25 2.53 3.70
CA SER A 38 6.36 3.26 4.33
C SER A 38 6.38 3.13 5.86
N ARG A 39 5.24 2.89 6.51
CA ARG A 39 5.15 2.61 7.96
C ARG A 39 5.70 1.23 8.32
N HIS A 40 5.65 0.26 7.40
CA HIS A 40 6.19 -1.08 7.59
C HIS A 40 7.22 -1.44 6.51
N PRO A 41 8.47 -0.95 6.61
CA PRO A 41 9.54 -1.29 5.66
C PRO A 41 9.78 -2.80 5.51
N VAL A 42 9.37 -3.58 6.53
CA VAL A 42 9.39 -5.05 6.49
C VAL A 42 8.58 -5.60 5.30
N LEU A 43 7.49 -4.95 4.90
CA LEU A 43 6.61 -5.39 3.81
C LEU A 43 7.26 -5.25 2.44
N ASN A 44 8.12 -4.24 2.24
CA ASN A 44 8.77 -4.02 0.95
C ASN A 44 9.75 -5.16 0.59
N SER A 45 10.43 -5.70 1.60
CA SER A 45 11.39 -6.80 1.44
C SER A 45 10.78 -8.19 1.68
N LEU A 46 9.51 -8.26 2.08
CA LEU A 46 8.85 -9.51 2.46
C LEU A 46 8.72 -10.47 1.27
N PRO A 47 8.25 -10.06 0.07
CA PRO A 47 8.08 -10.98 -1.05
C PRO A 47 9.41 -11.62 -1.46
N GLU A 48 10.46 -10.82 -1.62
CA GLU A 48 11.79 -11.30 -2.01
C GLU A 48 12.36 -12.29 -0.99
N GLN A 49 12.36 -11.93 0.29
CA GLN A 49 12.85 -12.81 1.35
C GLN A 49 12.01 -14.08 1.51
N TRP A 50 10.69 -14.00 1.32
CA TRP A 50 9.81 -15.16 1.39
C TRP A 50 10.07 -16.11 0.23
N THR A 51 10.14 -15.61 -1.00
CA THR A 51 10.42 -16.42 -2.19
C THR A 51 11.77 -17.12 -2.08
N GLN A 52 12.83 -16.38 -1.70
CA GLN A 52 14.15 -16.98 -1.55
C GLN A 52 14.15 -18.11 -0.51
N ARG A 53 13.49 -17.93 0.63
CA ARG A 53 13.38 -18.99 1.65
C ARG A 53 12.54 -20.17 1.19
N PHE A 54 11.47 -19.92 0.44
CA PHE A 54 10.60 -20.95 -0.10
C PHE A 54 11.36 -21.82 -1.10
N GLU A 55 12.15 -21.19 -1.99
CA GLU A 55 12.96 -21.90 -2.98
C GLU A 55 14.14 -22.64 -2.34
N ASP A 56 14.87 -22.01 -1.41
CA ASP A 56 16.07 -22.59 -0.81
C ASP A 56 15.78 -23.66 0.26
N LYS A 57 14.69 -23.48 1.03
CA LYS A 57 14.43 -24.24 2.27
C LYS A 57 13.03 -24.84 2.33
N GLY A 58 12.19 -24.59 1.33
CA GLY A 58 10.85 -25.16 1.23
C GLY A 58 9.77 -24.45 2.05
N ALA A 59 8.55 -25.00 1.94
CA ALA A 59 7.32 -24.41 2.45
C ALA A 59 7.30 -24.24 3.98
N ASP A 60 7.86 -25.18 4.74
CA ASP A 60 7.85 -25.12 6.21
C ASP A 60 8.67 -23.93 6.74
N ASN A 61 9.84 -23.69 6.15
CA ASN A 61 10.68 -22.55 6.56
C ASN A 61 10.05 -21.22 6.15
N ALA A 62 9.45 -21.16 4.96
CA ALA A 62 8.73 -20.00 4.49
C ALA A 62 7.52 -19.69 5.39
N GLN A 63 6.80 -20.72 5.86
CA GLN A 63 5.69 -20.59 6.80
C GLN A 63 6.17 -20.08 8.17
N GLU A 64 7.30 -20.57 8.67
CA GLU A 64 7.89 -20.10 9.93
C GLU A 64 8.32 -18.63 9.85
N PHE A 65 8.88 -18.21 8.71
CA PHE A 65 9.22 -16.81 8.46
C PHE A 65 8.00 -15.88 8.56
N LEU A 66 6.87 -16.27 7.95
CA LEU A 66 5.63 -15.50 8.07
C LEU A 66 5.14 -15.44 9.53
N GLN A 67 5.24 -16.53 10.29
CA GLN A 67 4.88 -16.55 11.71
C GLN A 67 5.78 -15.63 12.54
N ASP A 68 7.06 -15.51 12.21
CA ASP A 68 7.98 -14.60 12.90
C ASP A 68 7.62 -13.13 12.66
N ILE A 69 7.26 -12.77 11.42
CA ILE A 69 6.76 -11.44 11.07
C ILE A 69 5.45 -11.14 11.82
N LYS A 70 4.51 -12.10 11.89
CA LYS A 70 3.28 -11.96 12.68
C LYS A 70 3.58 -11.70 14.16
N ARG A 71 4.53 -12.42 14.75
CA ARG A 71 4.90 -12.23 16.17
C ARG A 71 5.54 -10.87 16.43
N ARG A 72 6.49 -10.43 15.60
CA ARG A 72 7.26 -9.20 15.79
C ARG A 72 6.50 -7.94 15.41
N ASN A 73 5.75 -8.00 14.31
CA ASN A 73 5.15 -6.83 13.68
C ASN A 73 3.63 -6.82 13.81
N ARG A 74 3.01 -7.91 14.31
CA ARG A 74 1.55 -8.07 14.40
C ARG A 74 0.84 -7.93 13.05
N ILE A 75 1.53 -8.31 11.98
CA ILE A 75 1.00 -8.30 10.62
C ILE A 75 0.60 -9.71 10.24
N ASP A 76 -0.64 -9.88 9.78
CA ASP A 76 -1.08 -11.13 9.19
C ASP A 76 -0.78 -11.17 7.69
N THR A 77 -0.20 -12.27 7.23
CA THR A 77 0.27 -12.44 5.86
C THR A 77 -0.17 -13.80 5.32
N GLN A 78 -0.66 -13.80 4.09
CA GLN A 78 -1.02 -14.97 3.32
C GLN A 78 -0.31 -14.88 1.99
N VAL A 79 0.29 -15.99 1.56
CA VAL A 79 0.83 -16.11 0.21
C VAL A 79 -0.11 -16.99 -0.60
N LEU A 80 -0.49 -16.47 -1.76
CA LEU A 80 -1.41 -17.10 -2.70
C LEU A 80 -0.64 -17.46 -3.97
N SER A 81 -1.03 -18.56 -4.61
CA SER A 81 -0.57 -18.96 -5.93
C SER A 81 -1.22 -18.08 -7.01
N GLU A 82 -0.80 -18.27 -8.26
CA GLU A 82 -1.44 -17.64 -9.42
C GLU A 82 -2.93 -18.01 -9.56
N SER A 83 -3.34 -19.19 -9.06
CA SER A 83 -4.74 -19.61 -9.00
C SER A 83 -5.54 -18.97 -7.86
N GLY A 84 -4.88 -18.19 -6.99
CA GLY A 84 -5.48 -17.61 -5.79
C GLY A 84 -5.58 -18.58 -4.61
N GLU A 85 -4.96 -19.77 -4.70
CA GLU A 85 -4.96 -20.75 -3.63
C GLU A 85 -3.82 -20.49 -2.64
N PRO A 86 -4.01 -20.73 -1.34
CA PRO A 86 -2.96 -20.54 -0.34
C PRO A 86 -1.79 -21.51 -0.56
N MET A 87 -0.60 -20.98 -0.86
CA MET A 87 0.62 -21.80 -1.03
C MET A 87 1.15 -22.36 0.28
N VAL A 88 0.84 -21.68 1.39
CA VAL A 88 1.17 -22.06 2.75
C VAL A 88 -0.04 -21.76 3.65
N ARG A 89 -0.06 -22.31 4.87
CA ARG A 89 -1.13 -22.04 5.85
C ARG A 89 -1.32 -20.54 6.13
N GLY A 90 -0.27 -19.74 5.94
CA GLY A 90 -0.25 -18.32 6.23
C GLY A 90 -0.34 -18.06 7.73
N THR A 91 -0.68 -16.84 8.11
CA THR A 91 -0.80 -16.46 9.52
C THR A 91 -2.20 -16.05 9.93
N PHE A 92 -3.13 -15.93 8.97
CA PHE A 92 -4.51 -15.54 9.27
C PHE A 92 -5.16 -16.54 10.22
N PRO A 93 -5.93 -16.05 11.22
CA PRO A 93 -6.67 -16.94 12.09
C PRO A 93 -7.73 -17.70 11.27
N PRO A 94 -8.05 -18.97 11.61
CA PRO A 94 -9.01 -19.81 10.88
C PRO A 94 -10.44 -19.25 10.75
N ARG A 95 -10.72 -18.09 11.36
CA ARG A 95 -12.02 -17.43 11.36
C ARG A 95 -12.09 -16.28 10.36
N ALA A 96 -10.99 -15.98 9.67
CA ALA A 96 -10.82 -14.84 8.77
C ALA A 96 -10.32 -15.26 7.37
N ALA A 97 -10.23 -16.57 7.11
CA ALA A 97 -9.84 -17.16 5.83
C ALA A 97 -11.06 -17.73 5.12
#